data_AF-A0A919PGC4-F1
#
_entry.id   AF-A0A919PGC4-F1
#
_cell.length_a   1.000
_cell.length_b   1.000
_cell.length_c   1.000
_cell.angle_alpha   90.00
_cell.angle_beta   90.00
_cell.angle_gamma   90.00
#
_symmetry.space_group_name_H-M   'P 1'
#
loop_
_entity.id
_entity.type
_entity.pdbx_description
1 polymer ?
#
loop_
_entity_poly.entity_id
_entity_poly.type
_entity_poly.pdbx_seq_one_letter_code
_entity_poly.pdbx_strand_id
1 'polypeptide(L)'
;MSKVVKFVGSLVVLAILAGVGWYLNRDAALNAKSGDCVHQVSANELKIVKCDASDADFKVVGKVDNKPESEAMGANSTVCNAFEATTNVYWEGKPGKNGDVLCLQSLKA
;
A
#
# COMPACT_ATOMS: atom_id res chain seq x y z
N MET A 1 30.74 -24.63 8.03
CA MET A 1 29.44 -24.07 8.48
C MET A 1 28.30 -24.77 7.74
N SER A 2 27.55 -25.63 8.43
CA SER A 2 26.48 -26.44 7.86
C SER A 2 25.38 -25.56 7.28
N LYS A 3 24.95 -25.84 6.03
CA LYS A 3 23.94 -25.09 5.25
C LYS A 3 22.64 -24.83 6.03
N VAL A 4 22.35 -25.68 7.01
CA VAL A 4 21.22 -25.60 7.94
C VAL A 4 21.27 -24.35 8.83
N VAL A 5 22.44 -23.95 9.33
CA VAL A 5 22.58 -22.78 10.22
C VAL A 5 22.33 -21.47 9.48
N LYS A 6 22.66 -21.41 8.18
CA LYS A 6 22.37 -20.25 7.31
C LYS A 6 20.88 -20.15 6.96
N PHE A 7 20.21 -21.28 6.76
CA PHE A 7 18.77 -21.32 6.47
C PHE A 7 17.93 -20.93 7.69
N VAL A 8 18.27 -21.47 8.87
CA VAL A 8 17.59 -21.13 10.13
C VAL A 8 17.84 -19.68 10.52
N GLY A 9 19.07 -19.17 10.37
CA GLY A 9 19.39 -17.76 10.61
C GLY A 9 18.63 -16.81 9.67
N SER A 10 18.50 -17.17 8.40
CA SER A 10 17.74 -16.38 7.41
C SER A 10 16.24 -16.37 7.71
N LEU A 11 15.66 -17.50 8.13
CA LEU A 11 14.25 -17.60 8.48
C LEU A 11 13.90 -16.81 9.74
N VAL A 12 14.79 -16.79 10.73
CA VAL A 12 14.57 -16.02 11.97
C VAL A 12 14.64 -14.52 11.70
N VAL A 13 15.60 -14.05 10.88
CA VAL A 13 15.64 -12.64 10.46
C VAL A 13 14.41 -12.26 9.62
N LEU A 14 13.96 -13.16 8.74
CA LEU A 14 12.72 -12.96 7.97
C LEU A 14 11.48 -12.92 8.85
N ALA A 15 11.38 -13.75 9.88
CA ALA A 15 10.26 -13.75 10.82
C ALA A 15 10.24 -12.49 11.70
N ILE A 16 11.41 -11.98 12.09
CA ILE A 16 11.53 -10.74 12.88
C ILE A 16 11.20 -9.52 12.00
N LEU A 17 11.69 -9.47 10.76
CA LEU A 17 11.33 -8.41 9.81
C LEU A 17 9.86 -8.47 9.41
N ALA A 18 9.28 -9.67 9.26
CA ALA A 18 7.85 -9.85 9.02
C ALA A 18 7.02 -9.40 10.24
N GLY A 19 7.47 -9.70 11.47
CA GLY A 19 6.81 -9.27 12.70
C GLY A 19 6.85 -7.75 12.91
N VAL A 20 7.98 -7.10 12.60
CA VAL A 20 8.12 -5.63 12.64
C VAL A 20 7.33 -4.98 11.52
N GLY A 21 7.35 -5.55 10.31
CA GLY A 21 6.51 -5.12 9.19
C GLY A 21 5.02 -5.22 9.50
N TRP A 22 4.59 -6.28 10.19
CA TRP A 22 3.20 -6.47 10.64
C TRP A 22 2.80 -5.44 11.72
N TYR A 23 3.72 -5.10 12.63
CA TYR A 23 3.50 -4.10 13.69
C TYR A 23 3.40 -2.67 13.14
N LEU A 24 4.18 -2.33 12.10
CA LEU A 24 4.11 -1.02 11.42
C LEU A 24 2.99 -0.93 10.37
N ASN A 25 2.37 -2.06 9.98
CA ASN A 25 1.36 -2.14 8.91
C ASN A 25 -0.05 -1.68 9.30
N ARG A 26 -0.31 -1.35 10.57
CA ARG A 26 -1.62 -0.84 11.01
C ARG A 26 -1.96 0.52 10.41
N ASP A 27 -0.95 1.31 10.04
CA ASP A 27 -1.10 2.66 9.45
C ASP A 27 -0.63 2.71 7.98
N ALA A 28 -0.59 1.55 7.31
CA ALA A 28 0.11 1.39 6.02
C ALA A 28 -0.49 2.23 4.89
N ALA A 29 -1.81 2.38 4.80
CA ALA A 29 -2.42 3.25 3.79
C ALA A 29 -2.03 4.74 4.00
N LEU A 30 -1.98 5.20 5.25
CA LEU A 30 -1.55 6.57 5.58
C LEU A 30 -0.06 6.81 5.29
N ASN A 31 0.76 5.77 5.44
CA ASN A 31 2.22 5.85 5.27
C ASN A 31 2.71 5.46 3.87
N ALA A 32 1.86 4.90 3.02
CA ALA A 32 2.24 4.46 1.68
C ALA A 32 2.65 5.67 0.82
N LYS A 33 3.81 5.56 0.17
CA LYS A 33 4.35 6.60 -0.71
C LYS A 33 4.31 6.15 -2.16
N SER A 34 4.39 7.11 -3.08
CA SER A 34 4.60 6.82 -4.49
C SER A 34 5.83 5.92 -4.68
N GLY A 35 5.64 4.81 -5.38
CA GLY A 35 6.63 3.75 -5.56
C GLY A 35 6.39 2.50 -4.71
N ASP A 36 5.66 2.61 -3.59
CA ASP A 36 5.37 1.47 -2.73
C ASP A 36 4.34 0.53 -3.36
N CYS A 37 4.46 -0.77 -3.05
CA CYS A 37 3.48 -1.76 -3.46
C CYS A 37 2.63 -2.17 -2.26
N VAL A 38 1.35 -2.42 -2.53
CA VAL A 38 0.37 -2.76 -1.52
C VAL A 38 -0.40 -4.02 -1.89
N HIS A 39 -0.66 -4.83 -0.87
CA HIS A 39 -1.57 -5.96 -0.91
C HIS A 39 -2.91 -5.51 -0.34
N GLN A 40 -4.01 -5.79 -1.05
CA GLN A 40 -5.35 -5.49 -0.55
C GLN A 40 -5.85 -6.68 0.27
N VAL A 41 -5.93 -6.48 1.57
CA VAL A 41 -6.41 -7.52 2.51
C VAL A 41 -7.93 -7.50 2.58
N SER A 42 -8.52 -6.31 2.54
CA SER A 42 -9.96 -6.11 2.45
C SER A 42 -10.27 -4.78 1.74
N ALA A 43 -11.54 -4.50 1.47
CA ALA A 43 -11.96 -3.27 0.79
C ALA A 43 -11.44 -1.99 1.47
N ASN A 44 -11.26 -2.03 2.79
CA ASN A 44 -10.82 -0.89 3.61
C ASN A 44 -9.48 -1.17 4.31
N GLU A 45 -8.73 -2.18 3.88
CA GLU A 45 -7.43 -2.53 4.49
C GLU A 45 -6.41 -2.81 3.40
N LEU A 46 -5.43 -1.90 3.28
CA LEU A 46 -4.25 -2.06 2.46
C LEU A 46 -3.03 -2.32 3.33
N LYS A 47 -2.14 -3.18 2.85
CA LYS A 47 -0.85 -3.50 3.50
C LYS A 47 0.28 -3.18 2.56
N ILE A 48 1.29 -2.45 3.03
CA ILE A 48 2.51 -2.26 2.24
C ILE A 48 3.26 -3.59 2.21
N VAL A 49 3.60 -4.03 1.00
CA VAL A 49 4.36 -5.24 0.72
C VAL A 49 5.50 -4.90 -0.25
N LYS A 50 6.41 -5.84 -0.48
CA LYS A 50 7.42 -5.64 -1.52
C LYS A 50 6.79 -5.78 -2.90
N CYS A 51 7.25 -4.99 -3.87
CA CYS A 51 6.73 -5.05 -5.23
C CYS A 51 7.00 -6.36 -5.98
N ASP A 52 8.01 -7.11 -5.55
CA ASP A 52 8.33 -8.45 -6.06
C ASP A 52 7.60 -9.58 -5.30
N ALA A 53 6.80 -9.22 -4.29
CA ALA A 53 6.03 -10.19 -3.55
C ALA A 53 4.85 -10.69 -4.39
N SER A 54 4.57 -11.99 -4.32
CA SER A 54 3.47 -12.61 -5.07
C SER A 54 2.09 -12.10 -4.66
N ASP A 55 1.97 -11.55 -3.46
CA ASP A 55 0.77 -10.93 -2.89
C ASP A 55 0.67 -9.42 -3.18
N ALA A 56 1.63 -8.81 -3.89
CA ALA A 56 1.47 -7.43 -4.35
C ALA A 56 0.33 -7.33 -5.37
N ASP A 57 -0.71 -6.56 -5.04
CA ASP A 57 -1.88 -6.39 -5.92
C ASP A 57 -1.83 -5.06 -6.64
N PHE A 58 -1.37 -4.01 -5.94
CA PHE A 58 -1.31 -2.66 -6.47
C PHE A 58 0.04 -2.00 -6.19
N LYS A 59 0.37 -0.99 -7.01
CA LYS A 59 1.48 -0.08 -6.79
C LYS A 59 0.96 1.34 -6.65
N VAL A 60 1.42 2.06 -5.63
CA VAL A 60 1.13 3.48 -5.46
C VAL A 60 1.93 4.24 -6.52
N VAL A 61 1.24 4.83 -7.48
CA VAL A 61 1.87 5.69 -8.50
C VAL A 61 1.86 7.15 -8.07
N GLY A 62 0.96 7.52 -7.16
CA GLY A 62 0.77 8.87 -6.68
C GLY A 62 0.11 8.91 -5.30
N LYS A 63 0.45 9.92 -4.50
CA LYS A 63 -0.26 10.26 -3.27
C LYS A 63 -0.65 11.74 -3.32
N VAL A 64 -1.90 12.05 -2.96
CA VAL A 64 -2.39 13.41 -2.83
C VAL A 64 -2.99 13.58 -1.45
N ASP A 65 -2.34 14.37 -0.60
CA ASP A 65 -2.76 14.58 0.79
C ASP A 65 -3.89 15.62 0.90
N ASN A 66 -4.60 15.59 2.03
CA ASN A 66 -5.56 16.62 2.45
C ASN A 66 -6.73 16.85 1.48
N LYS A 67 -7.37 15.77 1.02
CA LYS A 67 -8.57 15.80 0.16
C LYS A 67 -9.81 15.29 0.89
N PRO A 68 -10.99 15.89 0.65
CA PRO A 68 -12.24 15.34 1.15
C PRO A 68 -12.60 14.07 0.36
N GLU A 69 -13.20 13.09 1.04
CA GLU A 69 -13.62 11.81 0.47
C GLU A 69 -14.47 11.98 -0.80
N SER A 70 -15.39 12.95 -0.79
CA SER A 70 -16.27 13.25 -1.92
C SER A 70 -15.54 13.75 -3.18
N GLU A 71 -14.40 14.42 -3.03
CA GLU A 71 -13.55 14.85 -4.14
C GLU A 71 -12.67 13.69 -4.63
N ALA A 72 -12.17 12.88 -3.70
CA ALA A 72 -11.28 11.76 -4.01
C ALA A 72 -11.98 10.58 -4.69
N MET A 73 -13.18 10.21 -4.22
CA MET A 73 -13.93 9.03 -4.68
C MET A 73 -15.15 9.40 -5.55
N GLY A 74 -15.33 10.68 -5.89
CA GLY A 74 -16.40 11.11 -6.79
C GLY A 74 -16.26 10.51 -8.19
N ALA A 75 -17.38 10.31 -8.90
CA ALA A 75 -17.40 9.76 -10.26
C ALA A 75 -16.56 10.56 -11.29
N ASN A 76 -16.29 11.83 -10.99
CA ASN A 76 -15.44 12.72 -11.80
C ASN A 76 -14.16 13.11 -11.05
N SER A 77 -13.66 12.28 -10.12
CA SER A 77 -12.43 12.56 -9.39
C SER A 77 -11.28 12.76 -10.36
N THR A 78 -10.72 13.98 -10.36
CA THR A 78 -9.54 14.33 -11.16
C THR A 78 -8.25 14.25 -10.35
N VAL A 79 -8.33 13.79 -9.10
CA VAL A 79 -7.21 13.84 -8.14
C VAL A 79 -6.00 13.04 -8.64
N CYS A 80 -6.25 11.93 -9.34
CA CYS A 80 -5.21 11.07 -9.88
C CYS A 80 -4.89 11.31 -11.37
N ASN A 81 -5.44 12.35 -12.01
CA ASN A 81 -5.22 12.59 -13.46
C ASN A 81 -3.77 12.85 -13.84
N ALA A 82 -2.95 13.32 -12.90
CA ALA A 82 -1.50 13.49 -13.11
C ALA A 82 -0.74 12.15 -13.20
N PHE A 83 -1.39 11.04 -12.83
CA PHE A 83 -0.79 9.71 -12.78
C PHE A 83 -1.51 8.79 -13.78
N GLU A 84 -1.11 8.83 -15.05
CA GLU A 84 -1.75 8.11 -16.16
C GLU A 84 -1.84 6.59 -15.96
N ALA A 85 -0.92 6.02 -15.18
CA ALA A 85 -0.91 4.60 -14.86
C ALA A 85 -1.91 4.20 -13.76
N THR A 86 -2.68 5.15 -13.23
CA THR A 86 -3.68 4.88 -12.19
C THR A 86 -4.85 4.10 -12.76
N THR A 87 -5.14 2.96 -12.15
CA THR A 87 -6.30 2.12 -12.48
C THR A 87 -7.33 2.09 -11.33
N ASN A 88 -6.89 2.40 -10.11
CA ASN A 88 -7.74 2.39 -8.92
C ASN A 88 -7.41 3.58 -8.02
N VAL A 89 -8.42 4.11 -7.32
CA VAL A 89 -8.26 5.25 -6.42
C VAL A 89 -8.73 4.82 -5.05
N TYR A 90 -7.88 5.00 -4.06
CA TYR A 90 -8.17 4.67 -2.67
C TYR A 90 -8.06 5.94 -1.82
N TRP A 91 -9.07 6.22 -1.01
CA TRP A 91 -9.03 7.33 -0.05
C TRP A 91 -8.93 6.76 1.36
N GLU A 92 -7.97 7.27 2.12
CA GLU A 92 -7.76 6.91 3.52
C GLU A 92 -7.94 8.17 4.38
N GLY A 93 -8.92 8.16 5.27
CA GLY A 93 -9.15 9.30 6.15
C GLY A 93 -10.24 9.04 7.18
N LYS A 94 -10.42 10.01 8.08
CA LYS A 94 -11.51 9.97 9.06
C LYS A 94 -12.77 10.58 8.46
N PRO A 95 -13.95 9.97 8.63
CA PRO A 95 -15.21 10.56 8.17
C PRO A 95 -15.38 12.00 8.67
N GLY A 96 -15.72 12.91 7.76
CA GLY A 96 -15.86 14.34 8.07
C GLY A 96 -14.55 15.11 8.24
N LYS A 97 -13.40 14.50 7.93
CA LYS A 97 -12.09 15.15 7.82
C LYS A 97 -11.51 14.92 6.42
N ASN A 98 -10.53 15.75 6.09
CA ASN A 98 -9.71 15.48 4.91
C ASN A 98 -8.81 14.27 5.20
N GLY A 99 -8.57 13.49 4.16
CA GLY A 99 -7.71 12.32 4.16
C GLY A 99 -6.74 12.36 3.00
N ASP A 100 -6.05 11.24 2.80
CA ASP A 100 -5.05 11.09 1.77
C ASP A 100 -5.59 10.20 0.64
N VAL A 101 -5.32 10.59 -0.60
CA VAL A 101 -5.67 9.83 -1.80
C VAL A 101 -4.46 9.07 -2.28
N LEU A 102 -4.59 7.76 -2.41
CA LEU A 102 -3.63 6.90 -3.07
C LEU A 102 -4.12 6.60 -4.48
N CYS A 103 -3.30 6.99 -5.46
CA CYS A 103 -3.47 6.64 -6.85
C CYS A 103 -2.74 5.32 -7.08
N LEU A 104 -3.51 4.26 -7.36
CA LEU A 104 -3.02 2.89 -7.42
C LEU A 104 -3.04 2.38 -8.86
N GLN A 105 -1.97 1.70 -9.25
CA GLN A 105 -1.86 0.93 -10.48
C GLN A 105 -1.99 -0.56 -10.13
N SER A 106 -2.87 -1.29 -10.83
CA SER A 106 -2.98 -2.74 -10.69
C SER A 106 -1.71 -3.42 -11.20
N LEU A 107 -1.13 -4.29 -10.37
CA LEU A 107 -0.01 -5.16 -10.73
C LEU A 107 -0.48 -6.56 -11.15
N LYS A 108 -1.63 -6.98 -10.64
CA LYS A 108 -2.34 -8.17 -11.12
C LYS A 108 -3.31 -7.74 -12.22
N ALA A 109 -3.13 -8.31 -13.40
CA ALA A 109 -4.03 -8.20 -14.55
C ALA A 109 -5.00 -9.40 -14.57
#